data_AF-A0A4Q3DHW9-F1
#
_entry.id   AF-A0A4Q3DHW9-F1
#
_cell.length_a   1.000
_cell.length_b   1.000
_cell.length_c   1.000
_cell.angle_alpha   90.00
_cell.angle_beta   90.00
_cell.angle_gamma   90.00
#
_symmetry.space_group_name_H-M   'P 1'
#
loop_
_entity.id
_entity.type
_entity.pdbx_description
1 polymer ?
#
loop_
_entity_poly.entity_id
_entity_poly.type
_entity_poly.pdbx_seq_one_letter_code
_entity_poly.pdbx_strand_id
1 'polypeptide(L)'
;MKLTKITTLVLFALSAISVRAQNKWYVDSAATGANDGSSWTNAFKYLSAATTAAQASTSSDTIFVAKGTYYPNGVQSAGNTASRDTAFIFTRSNLALLGGYPTGGGIRNVQANPVKLSGRVNADVTKAVYHLIVCSGTPSVR
;
A
#
# COMPACT_ATOMS: atom_id res chain seq x y z
N MET A 1 14.56 51.54 -38.53
CA MET A 1 13.73 51.35 -37.31
C MET A 1 13.50 49.84 -37.16
N LYS A 2 14.15 49.21 -36.17
CA LYS A 2 14.24 47.75 -36.03
C LYS A 2 12.94 47.19 -35.42
N LEU A 3 12.29 46.24 -36.10
CA LEU A 3 11.20 45.44 -35.54
C LEU A 3 11.81 44.26 -34.75
N THR A 4 11.73 44.32 -33.44
CA THR A 4 12.17 43.26 -32.54
C THR A 4 11.09 42.17 -32.51
N LYS A 5 11.40 40.98 -33.04
CA LYS A 5 10.52 39.81 -32.96
C LYS A 5 10.47 39.32 -31.51
N ILE A 6 9.28 39.33 -30.93
CA ILE A 6 9.00 38.73 -29.62
C ILE A 6 9.08 37.21 -29.79
N THR A 7 10.07 36.60 -29.16
CA THR A 7 10.19 35.14 -29.08
C THR A 7 10.55 34.79 -27.65
N THR A 8 9.55 34.70 -26.79
CA THR A 8 9.73 34.08 -25.46
C THR A 8 9.03 32.73 -25.49
N LEU A 9 9.88 31.74 -25.72
CA LEU A 9 9.69 30.31 -25.65
C LEU A 9 9.05 29.92 -24.30
N VAL A 10 7.81 29.40 -24.33
CA VAL A 10 7.25 28.70 -23.17
C VAL A 10 7.97 27.36 -23.08
N LEU A 11 9.02 27.31 -22.25
CA LEU A 11 9.68 26.07 -21.87
C LEU A 11 8.74 25.33 -20.90
N PHE A 12 7.73 24.66 -21.44
CA PHE A 12 6.99 23.66 -20.69
C PHE A 12 7.98 22.51 -20.49
N ALA A 13 8.65 22.50 -19.34
CA ALA A 13 9.41 21.35 -18.91
C ALA A 13 8.44 20.17 -18.87
N LEU A 14 8.40 19.41 -19.95
CA LEU A 14 7.77 18.11 -20.02
C LEU A 14 8.63 17.20 -19.14
N SER A 15 8.49 17.39 -17.82
CA SER A 15 8.86 16.35 -16.88
C SER A 15 8.14 15.12 -17.38
N ALA A 16 8.90 14.14 -17.84
CA ALA A 16 8.36 12.85 -18.21
C ALA A 16 7.71 12.33 -16.93
N ILE A 17 6.40 12.51 -16.82
CA ILE A 17 5.58 11.89 -15.79
C ILE A 17 5.73 10.41 -16.08
N SER A 18 6.72 9.79 -15.44
CA SER A 18 6.97 8.38 -15.55
C SER A 18 5.83 7.73 -14.78
N VAL A 19 4.71 7.48 -15.47
CA VAL A 19 3.64 6.64 -14.95
C VAL A 19 4.24 5.25 -14.83
N ARG A 20 4.79 4.96 -13.65
CA ARG A 20 5.25 3.61 -13.33
C ARG A 20 4.00 2.75 -13.18
N ALA A 21 3.70 1.97 -14.22
CA ALA A 21 2.81 0.84 -14.10
C ALA A 21 3.48 -0.18 -13.18
N GLN A 22 3.22 -0.06 -11.88
CA GLN A 22 3.79 -0.94 -10.88
C GLN A 22 2.83 -2.10 -10.65
N ASN A 23 3.22 -3.30 -11.10
CA ASN A 23 2.39 -4.49 -11.03
C ASN A 23 2.37 -5.17 -9.64
N LYS A 24 3.25 -4.76 -8.74
CA LYS A 24 3.54 -5.43 -7.47
C LYS A 24 3.75 -4.40 -6.38
N TRP A 25 3.06 -4.50 -5.26
CA TRP A 25 3.33 -3.67 -4.08
C TRP A 25 4.01 -4.48 -3.00
N TYR A 26 4.90 -3.84 -2.23
CA TYR A 26 5.61 -4.46 -1.11
C TYR A 26 5.19 -3.79 0.20
N VAL A 27 4.97 -4.60 1.23
CA VAL A 27 4.58 -4.16 2.57
C VAL A 27 5.51 -4.77 3.59
N ASP A 28 6.15 -3.92 4.39
CA ASP A 28 6.99 -4.30 5.51
C ASP A 28 6.95 -3.20 6.57
N SER A 29 6.41 -3.53 7.75
CA SER A 29 6.31 -2.60 8.87
C SER A 29 7.66 -2.04 9.34
N ALA A 30 8.75 -2.77 9.09
CA ALA A 30 10.10 -2.39 9.48
C ALA A 30 10.90 -1.72 8.35
N ALA A 31 10.31 -1.48 7.18
CA ALA A 31 11.00 -0.79 6.08
C ALA A 31 11.43 0.62 6.48
N THR A 32 12.60 1.05 6.00
CA THR A 32 13.20 2.36 6.34
C THR A 32 13.37 3.28 5.14
N GLY A 33 13.11 2.79 3.92
CA GLY A 33 13.26 3.56 2.69
C GLY A 33 12.11 4.53 2.42
N ALA A 34 11.83 4.77 1.14
CA ALA A 34 10.93 5.83 0.69
C ALA A 34 9.44 5.64 1.06
N ASN A 35 9.05 4.46 1.58
CA ASN A 35 7.67 4.13 1.96
C ASN A 35 6.68 4.34 0.80
N ASP A 36 7.11 4.01 -0.42
CA ASP A 36 6.32 4.13 -1.65
C ASP A 36 5.84 2.77 -2.19
N GLY A 37 6.22 1.67 -1.52
CA GLY A 37 5.86 0.31 -1.91
C GLY A 37 6.56 -0.21 -3.15
N SER A 38 7.57 0.47 -3.70
CA SER A 38 8.27 0.14 -4.97
C SER A 38 9.18 -1.09 -4.90
N SER A 39 9.65 -1.44 -3.71
CA SER A 39 10.56 -2.56 -3.44
C SER A 39 10.46 -2.95 -1.97
N TRP A 40 11.13 -4.02 -1.54
CA TRP A 40 11.24 -4.34 -0.12
C TRP A 40 11.91 -3.22 0.69
N THR A 41 12.98 -2.60 0.16
CA THR A 41 13.65 -1.45 0.80
C THR A 41 12.73 -0.26 0.98
N ASN A 42 11.92 0.04 -0.04
CA ASN A 42 10.97 1.16 -0.03
C ASN A 42 9.55 0.72 0.31
N ALA A 43 9.36 -0.44 0.94
CA ALA A 43 8.05 -1.03 1.15
C ALA A 43 7.14 -0.09 1.96
N PHE A 44 5.84 -0.19 1.73
CA PHE A 44 4.88 0.48 2.61
C PHE A 44 4.99 -0.10 4.02
N LYS A 45 5.12 0.77 5.02
CA LYS A 45 5.04 0.39 6.43
C LYS A 45 3.66 -0.15 6.79
N TYR A 46 2.63 0.31 6.09
CA TYR A 46 1.24 0.07 6.41
C TYR A 46 0.54 -0.67 5.28
N LEU A 47 -0.12 -1.78 5.61
CA LEU A 47 -0.90 -2.55 4.64
C LEU A 47 -2.05 -1.71 4.03
N SER A 48 -2.66 -0.83 4.81
CA SER A 48 -3.72 0.08 4.31
C SER A 48 -3.23 1.00 3.20
N ALA A 49 -2.00 1.51 3.28
CA ALA A 49 -1.39 2.32 2.22
C ALA A 49 -1.21 1.51 0.93
N ALA A 50 -0.78 0.26 1.04
CA ALA A 50 -0.64 -0.62 -0.11
C ALA A 50 -1.98 -0.99 -0.75
N THR A 51 -3.03 -1.23 0.05
CA THR A 51 -4.36 -1.48 -0.50
C THR A 51 -4.90 -0.26 -1.23
N THR A 52 -4.68 0.95 -0.71
CA THR A 52 -5.06 2.20 -1.39
C THR A 52 -4.29 2.39 -2.70
N ALA A 53 -2.97 2.18 -2.69
CA ALA A 53 -2.13 2.29 -3.88
C ALA A 53 -2.50 1.24 -4.95
N ALA A 54 -2.83 0.02 -4.55
CA ALA A 54 -3.27 -1.03 -5.47
C ALA A 54 -4.62 -0.77 -6.10
N GLN A 55 -5.53 -0.09 -5.39
CA GLN A 55 -6.81 0.35 -5.96
C GLN A 55 -6.63 1.47 -6.99
N ALA A 56 -5.69 2.39 -6.75
CA ALA A 56 -5.39 3.48 -7.69
C ALA A 56 -4.61 3.01 -8.93
N SER A 57 -3.92 1.87 -8.87
CA SER A 57 -3.19 1.30 -10.01
C SER A 57 -4.05 0.28 -10.74
N THR A 58 -4.26 0.46 -12.05
CA THR A 58 -4.94 -0.51 -12.92
C THR A 58 -4.06 -1.69 -13.32
N SER A 59 -2.76 -1.64 -13.00
CA SER A 59 -1.76 -2.64 -13.40
C SER A 59 -1.29 -3.56 -12.27
N SER A 60 -1.65 -3.25 -11.01
CA SER A 60 -1.11 -3.96 -9.85
C SER A 60 -1.93 -5.15 -9.41
N ASP A 61 -1.42 -6.35 -9.57
CA ASP A 61 -2.20 -7.58 -9.31
C ASP A 61 -1.84 -8.24 -7.99
N THR A 62 -0.78 -7.78 -7.31
CA THR A 62 -0.29 -8.45 -6.10
C THR A 62 0.32 -7.49 -5.09
N ILE A 63 -0.08 -7.65 -3.82
CA ILE A 63 0.54 -7.03 -2.65
C ILE A 63 1.30 -8.13 -1.89
N PHE A 64 2.62 -8.02 -1.81
CA PHE A 64 3.49 -8.90 -1.02
C PHE A 64 3.70 -8.34 0.38
N VAL A 65 3.56 -9.18 1.40
CA VAL A 65 3.56 -8.74 2.81
C VAL A 65 4.59 -9.52 3.62
N ALA A 66 5.51 -8.79 4.24
CA ALA A 66 6.44 -9.31 5.23
C ALA A 66 5.74 -9.68 6.54
N LYS A 67 6.37 -10.54 7.34
CA LYS A 67 5.89 -10.92 8.66
C LYS A 67 5.64 -9.69 9.51
N GLY A 68 4.58 -9.72 10.29
CA GLY A 68 4.21 -8.58 11.12
C GLY A 68 2.75 -8.62 11.54
N THR A 69 2.38 -7.65 12.37
CA THR A 69 0.98 -7.39 12.72
C THR A 69 0.56 -6.08 12.09
N TYR A 70 -0.51 -6.11 11.31
CA TYR A 70 -1.03 -4.96 10.58
C TYR A 70 -2.42 -4.58 11.10
N TYR A 71 -2.69 -3.28 11.15
CA TYR A 71 -3.93 -2.71 11.65
C TYR A 71 -4.63 -1.89 10.54
N PRO A 72 -5.98 -1.94 10.45
CA PRO A 72 -6.74 -1.31 9.37
C PRO A 72 -6.48 0.18 9.15
N ASN A 73 -6.30 0.93 10.22
CA ASN A 73 -6.07 2.38 10.17
C ASN A 73 -4.63 2.77 9.80
N GLY A 74 -3.75 1.79 9.57
CA GLY A 74 -2.36 2.01 9.18
C GLY A 74 -1.47 2.57 10.29
N VAL A 75 -1.90 2.60 11.55
CA VAL A 75 -1.02 3.00 12.66
C VAL A 75 -0.61 1.74 13.42
N GLN A 76 0.70 1.53 13.53
CA GLN A 76 1.29 0.35 14.21
C GLN A 76 1.66 0.61 15.68
N SER A 77 1.20 1.73 16.23
CA SER A 77 1.48 2.19 17.60
C SER A 77 0.19 2.50 18.36
N ALA A 78 0.22 2.39 19.69
CA ALA A 78 -0.90 2.70 20.60
C ALA A 78 -1.39 4.15 20.47
N GLY A 79 -2.72 4.36 20.46
CA GLY A 79 -3.36 5.68 20.44
C GLY A 79 -4.89 5.63 20.34
N ASN A 80 -5.61 6.65 20.82
CA ASN A 80 -7.07 6.60 21.04
C ASN A 80 -7.92 7.37 20.00
N THR A 81 -7.33 7.91 18.94
CA THR A 81 -8.02 8.87 18.04
C THR A 81 -8.58 8.27 16.74
N ALA A 82 -8.37 6.99 16.46
CA ALA A 82 -8.79 6.40 15.19
C ALA A 82 -10.22 5.82 15.24
N SER A 83 -10.95 5.99 14.12
CA SER A 83 -12.30 5.46 13.97
C SER A 83 -12.34 3.93 13.92
N ARG A 84 -13.39 3.36 14.52
CA ARG A 84 -13.72 1.92 14.46
C ARG A 84 -14.31 1.50 13.11
N ASP A 85 -14.64 2.46 12.25
CA ASP A 85 -15.16 2.25 10.90
C ASP A 85 -14.05 2.05 9.86
N THR A 86 -12.81 1.79 10.31
CA THR A 86 -11.68 1.50 9.44
C THR A 86 -11.57 0.00 9.17
N ALA A 87 -11.22 -0.39 7.94
CA ALA A 87 -11.04 -1.77 7.50
C ALA A 87 -9.89 -1.88 6.49
N PHE A 88 -9.37 -3.07 6.25
CA PHE A 88 -8.59 -3.33 5.04
C PHE A 88 -9.54 -3.42 3.85
N ILE A 89 -9.45 -2.48 2.93
CA ILE A 89 -10.41 -2.32 1.83
C ILE A 89 -9.84 -2.97 0.56
N PHE A 90 -10.63 -3.86 -0.06
CA PHE A 90 -10.34 -4.50 -1.33
C PHE A 90 -11.53 -4.31 -2.28
N THR A 91 -11.47 -3.27 -3.11
CA THR A 91 -12.57 -2.92 -4.05
C THR A 91 -12.32 -3.40 -5.48
N ARG A 92 -11.13 -3.94 -5.75
CA ARG A 92 -10.69 -4.31 -7.10
C ARG A 92 -10.67 -5.83 -7.27
N SER A 93 -11.24 -6.31 -8.37
CA SER A 93 -11.08 -7.70 -8.79
C SER A 93 -9.62 -8.01 -9.16
N ASN A 94 -9.24 -9.28 -9.01
CA ASN A 94 -7.91 -9.81 -9.34
C ASN A 94 -6.73 -9.21 -8.55
N LEU A 95 -6.98 -8.60 -7.38
CA LEU A 95 -5.93 -8.18 -6.46
C LEU A 95 -5.62 -9.32 -5.47
N ALA A 96 -4.39 -9.84 -5.52
CA ALA A 96 -3.90 -10.84 -4.58
C ALA A 96 -3.17 -10.20 -3.40
N LEU A 97 -3.40 -10.71 -2.19
CA LEU A 97 -2.61 -10.39 -0.99
C LEU A 97 -1.80 -11.62 -0.58
N LEU A 98 -0.48 -11.55 -0.69
CA LEU A 98 0.43 -12.67 -0.40
C LEU A 98 1.33 -12.34 0.78
N GLY A 99 0.93 -12.81 1.97
CA GLY A 99 1.78 -12.79 3.17
C GLY A 99 2.76 -13.97 3.22
N GLY A 100 3.74 -13.91 4.11
CA GLY A 100 4.69 -15.01 4.34
C GLY A 100 6.14 -14.68 4.04
N TYR A 101 6.48 -13.41 3.85
CA TYR A 101 7.86 -12.99 3.56
C TYR A 101 8.59 -12.60 4.84
N PRO A 102 9.90 -12.82 4.97
CA PRO A 102 10.66 -12.27 6.09
C PRO A 102 10.75 -10.74 5.97
N THR A 103 11.11 -10.08 7.08
CA THR A 103 11.45 -8.65 7.10
C THR A 103 12.58 -8.37 6.12
N GLY A 104 12.44 -7.33 5.30
CA GLY A 104 13.34 -7.01 4.18
C GLY A 104 13.09 -7.84 2.91
N GLY A 105 12.11 -8.74 2.92
CA GLY A 105 11.82 -9.63 1.79
C GLY A 105 12.72 -10.87 1.73
N GLY A 106 12.38 -11.79 0.83
CA GLY A 106 13.12 -13.05 0.65
C GLY A 106 12.22 -14.20 0.21
N ILE A 107 12.63 -15.43 0.56
CA ILE A 107 11.84 -16.64 0.24
C ILE A 107 10.59 -16.68 1.11
N ARG A 108 9.44 -16.89 0.46
CA ARG A 108 8.16 -16.99 1.14
C ARG A 108 8.07 -18.29 1.95
N ASN A 109 7.77 -18.17 3.24
CA ASN A 109 7.47 -19.27 4.14
C ASN A 109 6.38 -18.80 5.12
N VAL A 110 5.14 -19.26 4.91
CA VAL A 110 3.98 -18.80 5.69
C VAL A 110 4.03 -19.21 7.17
N GLN A 111 4.69 -20.33 7.47
CA GLN A 111 4.82 -20.83 8.83
C GLN A 111 5.89 -20.05 9.60
N ALA A 112 7.04 -19.79 8.97
CA ALA A 112 8.14 -19.05 9.59
C ALA A 112 7.91 -17.53 9.64
N ASN A 113 7.11 -16.99 8.72
CA ASN A 113 6.89 -15.56 8.56
C ASN A 113 5.41 -15.19 8.62
N PRO A 114 4.74 -15.36 9.78
CA PRO A 114 3.32 -15.13 9.89
C PRO A 114 2.95 -13.66 9.69
N VAL A 115 1.89 -13.43 8.93
CA VAL A 115 1.23 -12.12 8.77
C VAL A 115 -0.07 -12.15 9.54
N LYS A 116 -0.21 -11.21 10.49
CA LYS A 116 -1.39 -11.11 11.35
C LYS A 116 -2.18 -9.84 11.00
N LEU A 117 -3.40 -10.02 10.51
CA LEU A 117 -4.35 -8.91 10.34
C LEU A 117 -5.13 -8.75 11.64
N SER A 118 -4.86 -7.68 12.36
CA SER A 118 -5.45 -7.45 13.68
C SER A 118 -6.60 -6.47 13.59
N GLY A 119 -7.76 -6.84 14.12
CA GLY A 119 -8.93 -5.95 14.23
C GLY A 119 -8.78 -4.87 15.30
N ARG A 120 -7.67 -4.82 16.04
CA ARG A 120 -7.41 -3.74 17.00
C ARG A 120 -7.26 -2.40 16.29
N VAL A 121 -7.72 -1.33 16.92
CA VAL A 121 -7.50 0.04 16.47
C VAL A 121 -6.18 0.52 17.06
N ASN A 122 -5.21 0.99 16.27
CA ASN A 122 -3.92 1.49 16.78
C ASN A 122 -3.21 0.51 17.73
N ALA A 123 -3.22 -0.80 17.49
CA ALA A 123 -2.71 -1.79 18.46
C ALA A 123 -3.32 -1.76 19.88
N ASP A 124 -4.40 -1.00 20.10
CA ASP A 124 -5.10 -0.87 21.39
C ASP A 124 -5.83 -2.18 21.73
N VAL A 125 -5.66 -2.66 22.97
CA VAL A 125 -6.30 -3.88 23.46
C VAL A 125 -7.77 -3.70 23.82
N THR A 126 -8.22 -2.46 23.99
CA THR A 126 -9.59 -2.10 24.41
C THR A 126 -10.50 -1.74 23.25
N LYS A 127 -9.94 -1.45 22.07
CA LYS A 127 -10.69 -1.00 20.89
C LYS A 127 -10.42 -1.88 19.68
N ALA A 128 -11.52 -2.38 19.09
CA ALA A 128 -11.49 -3.15 17.85
C ALA A 128 -12.41 -2.53 16.79
N VAL A 129 -12.02 -2.62 15.51
CA VAL A 129 -12.83 -2.21 14.37
C VAL A 129 -14.09 -3.08 14.25
N TYR A 130 -15.14 -2.55 13.63
CA TYR A 130 -16.35 -3.32 13.36
C TYR A 130 -16.15 -4.33 12.23
N HIS A 131 -15.37 -3.96 11.22
CA HIS A 131 -15.04 -4.80 10.07
C HIS A 131 -13.53 -4.86 9.89
N LEU A 132 -12.96 -6.07 9.91
CA LEU A 132 -11.52 -6.23 9.65
C LEU A 132 -11.21 -6.04 8.17
N ILE A 133 -12.07 -6.60 7.30
CA ILE A 133 -11.90 -6.60 5.85
C ILE A 133 -13.23 -6.18 5.23
N VAL A 134 -13.16 -5.26 4.27
CA VAL A 134 -14.29 -4.91 3.42
C VAL A 134 -13.87 -5.20 1.99
N CYS A 135 -14.59 -6.13 1.35
CA CYS A 135 -14.41 -6.45 -0.05
C CYS A 135 -15.63 -5.97 -0.82
N SER A 136 -15.41 -5.24 -1.91
CA SER A 136 -16.45 -4.91 -2.89
C SER A 136 -15.91 -5.23 -4.29
N GLY A 137 -16.71 -5.82 -5.15
CA GLY A 137 -16.26 -6.24 -6.48
C GLY A 137 -16.93 -7.54 -6.92
N THR A 138 -16.86 -7.82 -8.21
CA THR A 138 -17.34 -9.08 -8.75
C THR A 138 -16.35 -10.19 -8.38
N PRO A 139 -16.82 -11.34 -7.87
CA PRO A 139 -15.96 -12.49 -7.61
C PRO A 139 -15.24 -12.87 -8.91
N SER A 140 -13.94 -13.15 -8.80
CA SER A 140 -13.14 -13.61 -9.93
C SER A 140 -13.69 -14.97 -10.37
N VAL A 141 -14.16 -15.07 -11.62
CA VAL A 141 -14.51 -16.36 -12.24
C VAL A 141 -13.17 -16.97 -12.69
N ARG A 142 -12.63 -17.89 -11.89
CA ARG A 142 -11.49 -18.72 -12.28
C ARG A 142 -11.96 -20.09 -12.67
#